data_AF-A0A4P9XCU2-F1
#
_entry.id   AF-A0A4P9XCU2-F1
#
_cell.length_a   1.000
_cell.length_b   1.000
_cell.length_c   1.000
_cell.angle_alpha   90.00
_cell.angle_beta   90.00
_cell.angle_gamma   90.00
#
_symmetry.space_group_name_H-M   'P 1'
#
loop_
_entity.id
_entity.type
_entity.pdbx_description
1 polymer ?
#
loop_
_entity_poly.entity_id
_entity_poly.type
_entity_poly.pdbx_seq_one_letter_code
_entity_poly.pdbx_strand_id
1 'polypeptide(L)' 'MAEQVILEEEHDQNYEPTEEEIIEYATYLGIDPDTEPEFLWIARDSLKAPLPADWKP' A
#
# COMPACT_ATOMS: atom_id res chain seq x y z
N MET A 1 -26.13 -21.27 8.88
CA MET A 1 -24.93 -21.48 8.05
C MET A 1 -24.38 -20.08 7.80
N ALA A 2 -23.15 -19.79 8.24
CA ALA A 2 -22.58 -18.46 8.06
C ALA A 2 -22.10 -18.36 6.61
N GLU A 3 -22.72 -17.47 5.83
CA GLU A 3 -22.35 -17.21 4.45
C GLU A 3 -21.01 -16.44 4.48
N GLN A 4 -19.93 -17.10 4.08
CA GLN A 4 -18.63 -16.44 3.94
C GLN A 4 -18.72 -15.51 2.73
N VAL A 5 -18.85 -14.21 2.98
CA VAL A 5 -18.77 -13.19 1.94
C VAL A 5 -17.32 -13.08 1.52
N ILE A 6 -17.02 -13.59 0.33
CA ILE A 6 -15.76 -13.35 -0.35
C ILE A 6 -15.81 -11.88 -0.76
N LEU A 7 -15.05 -11.03 -0.07
CA LEU A 7 -14.79 -9.68 -0.53
C LEU A 7 -13.89 -9.82 -1.76
N GLU A 8 -14.45 -9.60 -2.94
CA GLU A 8 -13.63 -9.46 -4.15
C GLU A 8 -12.77 -8.22 -3.94
N GLU A 9 -11.51 -8.44 -3.54
CA GLU A 9 -10.50 -7.39 -3.56
C GLU A 9 -10.30 -7.02 -5.03
N GLU A 10 -11.02 -6.00 -5.47
CA GLU A 10 -10.81 -5.34 -6.76
C GLU A 10 -9.48 -4.58 -6.66
N HIS A 11 -8.38 -5.34 -6.58
CA HIS A 11 -7.03 -4.82 -6.59
C HIS A 11 -6.79 -4.30 -8.00
N ASP A 12 -7.13 -3.04 -8.21
CA ASP A 12 -6.83 -2.33 -9.43
C ASP A 12 -5.31 -2.42 -9.63
N GLN A 13 -4.88 -3.23 -10.59
CA GLN A 13 -3.46 -3.48 -10.88
C GLN A 13 -2.73 -2.19 -11.31
N ASN A 14 -3.50 -1.13 -11.55
CA ASN A 14 -3.05 0.22 -11.87
C ASN A 14 -3.25 1.21 -10.71
N TYR A 15 -3.49 0.74 -9.49
CA TYR A 15 -3.63 1.61 -8.33
C TYR A 15 -2.41 2.54 -8.21
N GLU A 16 -2.67 3.83 -8.34
CA GLU A 16 -1.69 4.89 -8.13
C GLU A 16 -1.97 5.53 -6.78
N PRO A 17 -1.17 5.22 -5.74
CA PRO A 17 -1.34 5.84 -4.43
C PRO A 17 -1.18 7.34 -4.57
N THR A 18 -2.07 8.07 -3.91
CA THR A 18 -2.04 9.53 -3.84
C THR A 18 -0.91 10.01 -2.94
N GLU A 19 -0.53 11.28 -3.05
CA GLU A 19 0.52 11.87 -2.21
C GLU A 19 0.18 11.79 -0.72
N GLU A 20 -1.10 11.96 -0.35
CA GLU A 20 -1.59 11.79 1.01
C GLU A 20 -1.38 10.35 1.51
N GLU A 21 -1.75 9.34 0.72
CA GLU A 21 -1.54 7.93 1.10
C GLU A 21 -0.06 7.58 1.24
N ILE A 22 0.80 8.13 0.37
CA ILE A 22 2.25 7.96 0.47
C ILE A 22 2.77 8.57 1.77
N ILE A 23 2.29 9.75 2.17
CA ILE A 23 2.69 10.44 3.41
C ILE A 23 2.20 9.69 4.65
N GLU A 24 0.93 9.24 4.65
CA GLU A 24 0.38 8.43 5.74
C GLU A 24 1.16 7.12 5.89
N TYR A 25 1.46 6.45 4.78
CA TYR A 25 2.20 5.19 4.78
C TYR A 25 3.68 5.39 5.14
N ALA A 26 4.30 6.47 4.68
CA ALA A 26 5.64 6.87 5.11
C ALA A 26 5.68 7.07 6.63
N THR A 27 4.70 7.78 7.18
CA THR A 27 4.58 7.99 8.64
C THR A 27 4.40 6.66 9.37
N TYR A 28 3.61 5.73 8.81
CA TYR A 28 3.45 4.37 9.34
C TYR A 28 4.76 3.58 9.34
N LEU A 29 5.58 3.72 8.30
CA LEU A 29 6.92 3.14 8.22
C LEU A 29 7.94 3.84 9.15
N GLY A 30 7.57 5.00 9.71
CA GLY A 30 8.45 5.84 10.53
C GLY A 30 9.34 6.78 9.72
N ILE A 31 9.02 7.00 8.45
CA ILE A 31 9.66 7.99 7.57
C ILE A 31 8.97 9.34 7.77
N ASP A 32 9.75 10.37 8.08
CA ASP A 32 9.25 11.73 8.25
C ASP A 32 9.25 12.47 6.88
N PRO A 33 8.09 12.91 6.36
CA PRO A 33 8.00 13.56 5.04
C PRO A 33 8.72 14.91 4.98
N ASP A 34 8.83 15.62 6.10
CA ASP A 34 9.46 16.94 6.19
C ASP A 34 10.98 16.82 6.33
N THR A 35 11.44 15.81 7.07
CA THR A 35 12.87 15.59 7.38
C THR A 35 13.55 14.68 6.38
N GLU A 36 12.82 13.70 5.83
CA GLU A 36 13.33 12.64 4.95
C GLU A 36 12.48 12.48 3.67
N PRO A 37 12.28 13.55 2.87
CA PRO A 37 11.47 13.48 1.65
C PRO A 37 12.04 12.51 0.61
N GLU A 38 13.35 12.22 0.70
CA GLU A 38 14.06 11.25 -0.13
C GLU A 38 13.71 9.79 0.17
N PHE A 39 12.98 9.49 1.24
CA PHE A 39 12.49 8.13 1.54
C PHE A 39 11.00 7.96 1.20
N LEU A 40 10.28 9.01 0.81
CA LEU A 40 8.87 8.92 0.40
C LEU A 40 8.66 8.00 -0.81
N TRP A 41 9.67 7.84 -1.68
CA TRP A 41 9.58 6.88 -2.78
C TRP A 41 9.51 5.43 -2.29
N ILE A 42 10.06 5.10 -1.12
CA ILE A 42 9.99 3.75 -0.53
C ILE A 42 8.56 3.44 -0.13
N ALA A 43 7.86 4.39 0.48
CA ALA A 43 6.45 4.24 0.82
C ALA A 43 5.59 4.06 -0.44
N ARG A 44 5.84 4.88 -1.48
CA ARG A 44 5.18 4.74 -2.79
C ARG A 44 5.41 3.38 -3.43
N ASP A 45 6.66 2.92 -3.46
CA ASP A 45 7.04 1.65 -4.07
C ASP A 45 6.45 0.47 -3.31
N SER A 46 6.44 0.54 -1.98
CA SER A 46 5.81 -0.45 -1.11
C SER A 46 4.30 -0.56 -1.31
N LEU A 47 3.61 0.56 -1.50
CA LEU A 47 2.18 0.59 -1.82
C LEU A 47 1.87 0.03 -3.22
N LYS A 48 2.78 0.24 -4.18
CA LYS A 48 2.67 -0.32 -5.54
C LYS A 48 3.17 -1.76 -5.64
N ALA A 49 3.82 -2.29 -4.62
CA ALA A 49 4.41 -3.62 -4.65
C ALA A 49 3.28 -4.65 -4.83
N PRO A 50 3.27 -5.40 -5.96
CA PRO A 50 2.25 -6.41 -6.18
C PRO A 50 2.40 -7.48 -5.10
N LEU A 51 1.28 -8.02 -4.65
CA LEU A 51 1.29 -9.18 -3.76
C LEU A 51 2.09 -10.30 -4.45
N PRO A 52 3.13 -10.87 -3.81
CA PRO A 52 3.86 -12.00 -4.38
C PRO A 52 2.89 -13.13 -4.74
N ALA A 53 3.13 -13.78 -5.89
CA ALA A 53 2.24 -14.80 -6.44
C ALA A 53 2.00 -16.03 -5.52
N ASP A 54 2.80 -16.19 -4.46
CA ASP A 54 2.65 -17.24 -3.45
C ASP A 54 1.84 -16.78 -2.21
N TRP A 55 1.25 -15.58 -2.23
CA TRP A 55 0.38 -15.09 -1.16
C TRP A 55 -0.89 -15.95 -1.12
N LYS A 56 -0.93 -16.89 -0.17
CA LYS A 56 -2.07 -17.76 0.04
C LYS A 56 -3.12 -17.05 0.90
N PRO A 57 -4.40 -17.08 0.49
CA PRO A 57 -5.52 -16.52 1.25
C PRO A 57 -5.75 -17.23 2.59
#